data_AF-A0A8T4RW46-F1
#
_entry.id   AF-A0A8T4RW46-F1
#
_cell.length_a   1.000
_cell.length_b   1.000
_cell.length_c   1.000
_cell.angle_alpha   90.00
_cell.angle_beta   90.00
_cell.angle_gamma   90.00
#
_symmetry.space_group_name_H-M   'P 1'
#
loop_
_entity.id
_entity.type
_entity.pdbx_description
1 polymer ?
#
loop_
_entity_poly.entity_id
_entity_poly.type
_entity_poly.pdbx_seq_one_letter_code
_entity_poly.pdbx_strand_id
1 'polypeptide(L)'
;MVFSKRFPKATGGSVYPKWVEISLTEEEEKEIERTAREGHAKLFDECIEDARKIVAERNLKTYQTDIISIASNLFDKRASHVVYSKERKCKEKFDASK
;
A
#
# COMPACT_ATOMS: atom_id res chain seq x y z
N MET A 1 -5.69 -16.26 9.72
CA MET A 1 -5.83 -15.24 10.78
C MET A 1 -6.11 -13.93 10.08
N VAL A 2 -7.21 -13.28 10.42
CA VAL A 2 -7.65 -12.03 9.78
C VAL A 2 -6.86 -10.84 10.33
N PHE A 3 -6.52 -9.89 9.47
CA PHE A 3 -5.75 -8.71 9.89
C PHE A 3 -6.52 -7.87 10.92
N SER A 4 -5.89 -7.53 12.05
CA SER A 4 -6.45 -6.64 13.07
C SER A 4 -5.47 -5.53 13.45
N LYS A 5 -6.01 -4.36 13.81
CA LYS A 5 -5.23 -3.23 14.33
C LYS A 5 -5.99 -2.52 15.46
N ARG A 6 -5.24 -1.99 16.43
CA ARG A 6 -5.78 -1.27 17.59
C ARG A 6 -5.71 0.24 17.39
N PHE A 7 -6.80 0.93 17.72
CA PHE A 7 -6.90 2.37 17.65
C PHE A 7 -7.33 2.96 19.00
N PRO A 8 -6.81 4.14 19.41
CA PRO A 8 -7.18 4.78 20.66
C PRO A 8 -8.52 5.54 20.52
N LYS A 9 -9.50 5.24 21.39
CA LYS A 9 -10.76 5.99 21.51
C LYS A 9 -10.68 6.91 22.74
N ALA A 10 -10.89 8.22 22.53
CA ALA A 10 -10.97 9.19 23.62
C ALA A 10 -12.31 9.01 24.36
N THR A 11 -12.25 8.78 25.66
CA THR A 11 -13.43 8.70 26.53
C THR A 11 -13.46 10.00 27.34
N GLY A 12 -14.58 10.72 27.35
CA GLY A 12 -14.72 12.10 27.86
C GLY A 12 -14.48 12.33 29.37
N GLY A 13 -13.74 11.45 30.05
CA GLY A 13 -13.39 11.58 31.47
C GLY A 13 -12.16 10.79 31.93
N SER A 14 -11.43 10.09 31.04
CA SER A 14 -10.21 9.34 31.41
C SER A 14 -8.95 9.93 30.77
N VAL A 15 -7.88 10.07 31.56
CA VAL A 15 -6.55 10.52 31.09
C VAL A 15 -5.94 9.52 30.09
N TYR A 16 -6.31 8.24 30.17
CA TYR A 16 -5.86 7.19 29.25
C TYR A 16 -6.91 6.85 28.17
N PRO A 17 -6.50 6.72 26.90
CA PRO A 17 -7.39 6.30 25.83
C PRO A 17 -7.77 4.82 25.96
N LYS A 18 -9.03 4.50 25.65
CA LYS A 18 -9.48 3.10 25.56
C LYS A 18 -9.09 2.56 24.19
N TRP A 19 -8.21 1.57 24.16
CA TRP A 19 -7.80 0.93 22.91
C TRP A 19 -8.90 -0.02 22.42
N VAL A 20 -9.37 0.20 21.19
CA VAL A 20 -10.36 -0.65 20.52
C VAL A 20 -9.66 -1.42 19.41
N GLU A 21 -9.85 -2.73 19.40
CA GLU A 21 -9.33 -3.60 18.35
C GLU A 21 -10.37 -3.75 17.23
N ILE A 22 -9.94 -3.52 15.99
CA ILE A 22 -10.77 -3.68 14.80
C ILE A 22 -10.11 -4.72 13.91
N SER A 23 -10.89 -5.73 13.55
CA SER A 23 -10.53 -6.78 12.60
C SER A 23 -11.24 -6.57 11.27
N LEU A 24 -10.55 -6.90 10.18
CA LEU A 24 -11.17 -7.08 8.87
C LEU A 24 -11.89 -8.43 8.82
N THR A 25 -12.88 -8.56 7.94
CA THR A 25 -13.41 -9.88 7.56
C THR A 25 -12.52 -10.52 6.49
N GLU A 26 -12.60 -11.85 6.33
CA GLU A 26 -11.80 -12.55 5.32
C GLU A 26 -12.11 -12.09 3.89
N GLU A 27 -13.37 -11.75 3.63
CA GLU A 27 -13.82 -11.23 2.33
C GLU A 27 -13.21 -9.86 2.03
N GLU A 28 -13.17 -8.97 3.02
CA GLU A 28 -12.56 -7.66 2.86
C GLU A 28 -11.06 -7.72 2.68
N GLU A 29 -10.40 -8.65 3.38
CA GLU A 29 -8.96 -8.85 3.26
C GLU A 29 -8.61 -9.34 1.86
N LYS A 30 -9.35 -10.32 1.32
CA LYS A 30 -9.20 -10.80 -0.06
C LYS A 30 -9.44 -9.69 -1.08
N GLU A 31 -10.46 -8.86 -0.86
CA GLU A 31 -10.75 -7.74 -1.74
C GLU A 31 -9.59 -6.74 -1.77
N ILE A 32 -9.08 -6.33 -0.60
CA ILE A 32 -7.94 -5.41 -0.49
C ILE A 32 -6.69 -5.98 -1.16
N GLU A 33 -6.41 -7.27 -0.97
CA GLU A 33 -5.27 -7.92 -1.61
C GLU A 33 -5.41 -7.95 -3.13
N ARG A 34 -6.62 -8.18 -3.64
CA ARG A 34 -6.90 -8.11 -5.08
C ARG A 34 -6.68 -6.69 -5.61
N THR A 35 -7.27 -5.68 -4.98
CA THR A 35 -7.12 -4.29 -5.43
C THR A 35 -5.67 -3.82 -5.34
N ALA A 36 -4.95 -4.20 -4.28
CA ALA A 36 -3.54 -3.88 -4.12
C ALA A 36 -2.70 -4.55 -5.22
N ARG A 37 -2.97 -5.82 -5.56
CA ARG A 37 -2.28 -6.52 -6.64
C ARG A 37 -2.51 -5.86 -8.00
N GLU A 38 -3.75 -5.51 -8.33
CA GLU A 38 -4.08 -4.82 -9.57
C GLU A 38 -3.45 -3.43 -9.65
N GLY A 39 -3.45 -2.69 -8.54
CA GLY A 39 -2.78 -1.39 -8.43
C GLY A 39 -1.26 -1.49 -8.58
N HIS A 40 -0.64 -2.52 -7.97
CA HIS A 40 0.79 -2.75 -8.08
C HIS A 40 1.21 -3.13 -9.51
N ALA A 41 0.40 -3.92 -10.22
CA ALA A 41 0.67 -4.24 -11.63
C ALA A 41 0.71 -2.97 -12.49
N LYS A 42 -0.30 -2.10 -12.36
CA LYS A 42 -0.35 -0.81 -13.08
C LYS A 42 0.82 0.10 -12.71
N LEU A 43 1.15 0.20 -11.41
CA LEU A 43 2.25 1.03 -10.94
C LEU A 43 3.61 0.51 -11.44
N PHE A 44 3.76 -0.81 -11.58
CA PHE A 44 4.96 -1.39 -12.18
C PHE A 44 5.07 -1.05 -13.66
N ASP A 45 3.98 -1.12 -14.42
CA ASP A 45 3.96 -0.71 -15.84
C ASP A 45 4.40 0.75 -16.01
N GLU A 46 3.88 1.65 -15.16
CA GLU A 46 4.31 3.07 -15.11
C GLU A 46 5.81 3.19 -14.80
N CYS A 47 6.34 2.38 -13.87
CA CYS A 47 7.76 2.38 -13.54
C CYS A 47 8.63 1.90 -14.71
N ILE A 48 8.16 0.97 -15.54
CA ILE A 48 8.88 0.54 -16.75
C ILE A 48 8.89 1.68 -17.79
N GLU A 49 7.78 2.40 -17.97
CA GLU A 49 7.74 3.55 -18.86
C GLU A 49 8.68 4.67 -18.40
N ASP A 50 8.70 4.97 -17.11
CA ASP A 50 9.62 5.96 -16.55
C ASP A 50 11.08 5.52 -16.68
N ALA A 51 11.39 4.24 -16.44
CA ALA A 51 12.72 3.70 -16.67
C ALA A 51 13.16 3.86 -18.14
N ARG A 52 12.27 3.62 -19.11
CA ARG A 52 12.53 3.85 -20.53
C ARG A 52 12.84 5.32 -20.84
N LYS A 53 12.08 6.26 -20.27
CA LYS A 53 12.33 7.70 -20.43
C LYS A 53 13.70 8.11 -19.88
N ILE A 54 14.05 7.65 -18.67
CA ILE A 54 15.35 7.95 -18.03
C ILE A 54 16.52 7.48 -18.89
N VAL A 55 16.44 6.27 -19.45
CA VAL A 55 17.50 5.71 -20.32
C VAL A 55 17.62 6.52 -21.61
N ALA A 56 16.50 6.90 -22.22
CA ALA A 56 16.46 7.68 -23.45
C ALA A 56 17.00 9.11 -23.25
N GLU A 57 16.56 9.81 -22.20
CA GLU A 57 17.00 11.18 -21.87
C GLU A 57 18.51 11.27 -21.62
N ARG A 58 19.10 10.20 -21.08
CA ARG A 58 20.53 10.14 -20.78
C ARG A 58 21.37 9.52 -21.89
N ASN A 59 20.80 9.24 -23.06
CA ASN A 59 21.47 8.58 -24.19
C ASN A 59 22.22 7.30 -23.78
N LEU A 60 21.67 6.54 -22.83
CA LEU A 60 22.26 5.29 -22.36
C LEU A 60 21.90 4.15 -23.32
N LYS A 61 22.72 3.10 -23.33
CA LYS A 61 22.43 1.91 -24.13
C LYS A 61 21.18 1.22 -23.59
N THR A 62 20.30 0.82 -24.50
CA THR A 62 19.01 0.18 -24.19
C THR A 62 19.19 -1.31 -23.94
N TYR A 63 19.58 -1.65 -22.70
CA TYR A 63 19.55 -3.04 -22.24
C TYR A 63 18.26 -3.31 -21.45
N GLN A 64 17.58 -4.41 -21.79
CA GLN A 64 16.35 -4.80 -21.12
C GLN A 64 16.56 -5.03 -19.61
N THR A 65 17.69 -5.64 -19.24
CA THR A 65 18.06 -5.92 -17.84
C THR A 65 18.14 -4.63 -17.00
N ASP A 66 18.73 -3.57 -17.55
CA ASP A 66 18.91 -2.29 -16.85
C ASP A 66 17.58 -1.56 -16.68
N ILE A 67 16.72 -1.60 -17.71
CA ILE A 67 15.38 -1.00 -17.66
C ILE A 67 14.56 -1.67 -16.54
N ILE A 68 14.58 -3.00 -16.46
CA ILE A 68 13.85 -3.74 -15.42
C ILE A 68 14.46 -3.49 -14.03
N SER A 69 15.78 -3.37 -13.92
CA SER A 69 16.43 -3.04 -12.64
C SER A 69 16.03 -1.65 -12.14
N ILE A 70 16.04 -0.64 -13.02
CA ILE A 70 15.60 0.72 -12.69
C ILE A 70 14.11 0.72 -12.32
N ALA A 71 13.26 0.06 -13.10
CA ALA A 71 11.83 -0.03 -12.83
C ALA A 71 11.55 -0.71 -11.48
N SER A 72 12.29 -1.76 -11.12
CA SER A 72 12.17 -2.44 -9.82
C SER A 72 12.55 -1.51 -8.67
N ASN A 73 13.65 -0.76 -8.80
CA ASN A 73 14.05 0.23 -7.79
C ASN A 73 13.03 1.37 -7.63
N LEU A 74 12.43 1.82 -8.74
CA LEU A 74 11.37 2.84 -8.70
C LEU A 74 10.11 2.29 -8.03
N PHE A 75 9.74 1.05 -8.37
CA PHE A 75 8.60 0.36 -7.78
C PHE A 75 8.76 0.22 -6.27
N ASP A 76 9.91 -0.22 -5.78
CA ASP A 76 10.17 -0.38 -4.34
C ASP A 76 10.04 0.93 -3.53
N LYS A 77 10.25 2.08 -4.18
CA LYS A 77 10.08 3.40 -3.53
C LYS A 77 8.67 3.96 -3.65
N ARG A 78 7.91 3.57 -4.66
CA ARG A 78 6.56 4.09 -4.94
C ARG A 78 5.45 3.19 -4.40
N ALA A 79 5.66 1.88 -4.42
CA ALA A 79 4.66 0.91 -4.01
C ALA A 79 4.42 0.99 -2.50
N SER A 80 3.15 1.10 -2.12
CA SER A 80 2.75 0.99 -0.72
C SER A 80 2.59 -0.47 -0.34
N HIS A 81 2.98 -0.84 0.88
CA HIS A 81 2.82 -2.21 1.33
C HIS A 81 1.33 -2.58 1.49
N VAL A 82 0.94 -3.82 1.19
CA VAL A 82 -0.45 -4.28 1.33
C VAL A 82 -0.99 -4.06 2.75
N VAL A 83 -0.13 -4.19 3.76
CA VAL A 83 -0.47 -3.91 5.16
C VAL A 83 -0.96 -2.48 5.34
N TYR A 84 -0.37 -1.48 4.68
CA TYR A 84 -0.83 -0.09 4.76
C TYR A 84 -2.29 0.05 4.30
N SER A 85 -2.66 -0.60 3.20
CA SER A 85 -4.04 -0.61 2.69
C SER A 85 -5.00 -1.30 3.66
N LYS A 86 -4.58 -2.41 4.29
CA LYS A 86 -5.36 -3.11 5.32
C LYS A 86 -5.57 -2.23 6.56
N GLU A 87 -4.53 -1.53 7.01
CA GLU A 87 -4.60 -0.60 8.14
C GLU A 87 -5.51 0.59 7.85
N ARG A 88 -5.45 1.15 6.64
CA ARG A 88 -6.30 2.26 6.23
C ARG A 88 -7.77 1.87 6.30
N LYS A 89 -8.15 0.69 5.81
CA LYS A 89 -9.54 0.20 5.91
C LYS A 89 -9.97 -0.06 7.36
N CYS A 90 -9.07 -0.56 8.21
CA CYS A 90 -9.37 -0.68 9.65
C CYS A 90 -9.60 0.68 10.31
N LYS A 91 -8.87 1.71 9.89
CA LYS A 91 -9.04 3.08 10.36
C LYS A 91 -10.36 3.69 9.86
N GLU A 92 -10.73 3.48 8.60
CA GLU A 92 -12.03 3.90 8.05
C GLU A 92 -13.19 3.29 8.85
N LYS A 93 -13.09 2.00 9.22
CA LYS A 93 -14.07 1.35 10.11
C LYS A 93 -14.10 1.94 11.52
N PHE A 94 -12.94 2.30 12.07
CA PHE A 94 -12.84 2.95 13.38
C PHE A 94 -13.56 4.30 13.38
N ASP A 95 -13.27 5.12 12.37
CA ASP A 95 -13.83 6.46 12.23
C ASP A 95 -15.34 6.41 11.95
N ALA A 96 -15.83 5.41 11.21
CA ALA A 96 -17.26 5.16 11.00
C ALA A 96 -17.99 4.64 12.26
N SER A 97 -17.27 4.07 13.23
CA SER A 97 -17.82 3.56 14.50
C SER A 97 -17.81 4.62 15.62
N LYS A 98 -17.65 5.90 15.25
CA LYS A 98 -17.61 7.05 16.14
C LYS A 98 -18.98 7.70 16.24
#